data_AF-A0A1H4DFQ1-F1
#
_entry.id   AF-A0A1H4DFQ1-F1
#
_cell.length_a   1.000
_cell.length_b   1.000
_cell.length_c   1.000
_cell.angle_alpha   90.00
_cell.angle_beta   90.00
_cell.angle_gamma   90.00
#
_symmetry.space_group_name_H-M   'P 1'
#
loop_
_entity.id
_entity.type
_entity.pdbx_description
1 polymer ?
#
loop_
_entity_poly.entity_id
_entity_poly.type
_entity_poly.pdbx_seq_one_letter_code
_entity_poly.pdbx_strand_id
1 'polypeptide(L)'
;MPEDNNNNYGIASFECGRGNTMHIDFPNVIEADAHMNIGVALMPFMEDGFHFIKEENISSSKKAEGLNEVETGFVKYLYKIRKANRDNKKLEYKTFSGPNRLYIRERIYIAGKIFPVMSISYSGEDIDCSTSKIKTKSVSGTELKLMFEGLFEEDKAFSNEYISIDNDNIRLYLPQNTEIGIDYKNLLIDFLTNGTKTETAATHGEFPDLETYTLATGETELKDGCWLNKNRDANDDTWKNACMYILEHKLQGVLAPFAQIADFYTLLDDKITNDTKHKTRWLKGAKKLVSSLKILDGIAGTGITNDVETILNELNIGICDYAITQFHELFYGKYKDNPLEKRQDAYEWDLAFVQHEQGVVAVPIYNKTDKLTIEKYQDMADQDAKGSHGLGSWFMDKTPLSVLPEFDDPWKGEVTDKQFRIDLPMLMLWLDRHKPTGKNFEDKIDENGYLLEHYKKIIENYEAK
;
A
#
# COMPACT_ATOMS: atom_id res chain seq x y z
N MET A 1 -29.18 18.38 -50.97
CA MET A 1 -27.85 18.37 -51.60
C MET A 1 -27.50 19.81 -51.95
N PRO A 2 -26.70 20.44 -51.08
CA PRO A 2 -25.44 20.98 -51.56
C PRO A 2 -24.27 20.56 -50.66
N GLU A 3 -23.12 20.48 -51.33
CA GLU A 3 -21.77 20.27 -50.81
C GLU A 3 -21.18 21.56 -50.23
N ASP A 4 -20.22 21.32 -49.32
CA ASP A 4 -19.02 22.12 -48.99
C ASP A 4 -19.12 23.44 -48.21
N ASN A 5 -19.00 23.27 -46.90
CA ASN A 5 -17.88 23.69 -46.04
C ASN A 5 -17.09 24.96 -46.41
N ASN A 6 -17.18 25.95 -45.53
CA ASN A 6 -16.06 26.84 -45.24
C ASN A 6 -16.19 27.36 -43.79
N ASN A 7 -15.44 26.77 -42.86
CA ASN A 7 -15.18 27.39 -41.56
C ASN A 7 -13.66 27.53 -41.38
N ASN A 8 -13.24 28.78 -41.24
CA ASN A 8 -11.88 29.21 -40.94
C ASN A 8 -11.34 28.51 -39.68
N TYR A 9 -10.19 27.85 -39.82
CA TYR A 9 -9.33 27.50 -38.69
C TYR A 9 -8.07 28.38 -38.73
N GLY A 10 -7.76 29.01 -37.60
CA GLY A 10 -6.47 29.64 -37.37
C GLY A 10 -5.39 28.57 -37.29
N ILE A 11 -4.42 28.65 -38.19
CA ILE A 11 -3.27 27.75 -38.27
C ILE A 11 -2.14 28.36 -37.44
N ALA A 12 -1.65 27.62 -36.42
CA ALA A 12 -0.36 27.91 -35.79
C ALA A 12 0.67 26.93 -36.34
N SER A 13 1.68 27.45 -37.03
CA SER A 13 2.78 26.68 -37.63
C SER A 13 4.01 26.79 -36.75
N PHE A 14 4.64 25.66 -36.40
CA PHE A 14 5.98 25.62 -35.83
C PHE A 14 6.90 24.83 -36.75
N GLU A 15 8.00 25.45 -37.18
CA GLU A 15 9.08 24.76 -37.89
C GLU A 15 10.04 24.14 -36.87
N CYS A 16 10.19 22.82 -36.92
CA CYS A 16 11.35 22.14 -36.35
C CYS A 16 12.13 21.48 -37.48
N GLY A 17 13.44 21.68 -37.50
CA GLY A 17 14.30 21.44 -38.65
C GLY A 17 14.24 20.03 -39.26
N ARG A 18 14.46 20.01 -40.59
CA ARG A 18 14.57 18.87 -41.52
C ARG A 18 13.30 18.04 -41.73
N GLY A 19 12.29 18.70 -42.31
CA GLY A 19 11.76 18.27 -43.61
C GLY A 19 10.66 17.23 -43.65
N ASN A 20 9.89 17.02 -42.58
CA ASN A 20 8.61 16.30 -42.66
C ASN A 20 7.53 17.06 -41.89
N THR A 21 6.51 17.53 -42.62
CA THR A 21 5.31 18.15 -42.06
C THR A 21 4.30 17.05 -41.74
N MET A 22 3.95 16.86 -40.47
CA MET A 22 2.85 15.98 -40.07
C MET A 22 1.61 16.85 -39.85
N HIS A 23 0.56 16.62 -40.65
CA HIS A 23 -0.74 17.24 -40.47
C HIS A 23 -1.57 16.37 -39.53
N ILE A 24 -2.09 16.95 -38.45
CA ILE A 24 -3.06 16.32 -37.56
C ILE A 24 -4.31 17.20 -37.55
N ASP A 25 -5.39 16.69 -38.14
CA ASP A 25 -6.72 17.27 -38.02
C ASP A 25 -7.36 16.78 -36.71
N PHE A 26 -7.87 17.70 -35.89
CA PHE A 26 -8.66 17.37 -34.70
C PHE A 26 -10.15 17.57 -34.98
N PRO A 27 -10.97 16.51 -35.09
CA PRO A 27 -12.42 16.67 -35.08
C PRO A 27 -12.99 16.63 -33.64
N ASN A 28 -13.84 17.61 -33.35
CA ASN A 28 -14.88 17.69 -32.31
C ASN A 28 -14.74 16.81 -31.05
N VAL A 29 -14.30 17.45 -29.96
CA VAL A 29 -14.22 16.92 -28.60
C VAL A 29 -15.58 17.01 -27.89
N ILE A 30 -16.57 16.18 -28.28
CA ILE A 30 -17.77 15.94 -27.43
C ILE A 30 -18.16 14.45 -27.36
N GLU A 31 -17.69 13.54 -28.23
CA GLU A 31 -18.16 12.12 -28.22
C GLU A 31 -17.08 11.06 -28.44
N ALA A 32 -15.88 11.18 -27.85
CA ALA A 32 -14.87 10.12 -27.95
C ALA A 32 -14.48 9.53 -26.58
N ASP A 33 -14.67 8.23 -26.42
CA ASP A 33 -14.05 7.40 -25.40
C ASP A 33 -12.53 7.65 -25.38
N ALA A 34 -12.05 8.24 -24.29
CA ALA A 34 -10.64 8.52 -24.10
C ALA A 34 -9.91 7.21 -23.74
N HIS A 35 -9.26 6.60 -24.73
CA HIS A 35 -8.17 5.65 -24.50
C HIS A 35 -6.84 6.43 -24.43
N MET A 36 -6.14 6.34 -23.30
CA MET A 36 -4.77 6.84 -23.17
C MET A 36 -3.74 5.76 -23.49
N ASN A 37 -2.75 6.16 -24.29
CA ASN A 37 -1.74 5.30 -24.89
C ASN A 37 -0.49 5.20 -23.99
N ILE A 38 0.09 3.99 -23.97
CA ILE A 38 1.30 3.58 -23.26
C ILE A 38 2.53 3.85 -24.12
N GLY A 39 3.62 4.32 -23.51
CA GLY A 39 4.96 4.22 -24.07
C GLY A 39 5.96 5.12 -23.34
N VAL A 40 7.22 4.75 -23.07
CA VAL A 40 8.02 3.52 -23.24
C VAL A 40 9.13 3.62 -22.17
N ALA A 41 9.59 2.46 -21.70
CA ALA A 41 10.77 2.19 -20.87
C ALA A 41 11.95 3.17 -20.99
N LEU A 42 12.69 3.38 -19.89
CA LEU A 42 14.13 3.72 -19.89
C LEU A 42 14.75 3.46 -18.48
N MET A 43 15.47 2.35 -18.32
CA MET A 43 16.82 2.39 -17.69
C MET A 43 17.75 3.04 -18.72
N PRO A 44 18.67 3.95 -18.36
CA PRO A 44 20.02 3.53 -17.94
C PRO A 44 20.73 4.47 -16.93
N PHE A 45 21.88 3.98 -16.44
CA PHE A 45 22.98 4.63 -15.72
C PHE A 45 23.04 4.47 -14.19
N MET A 46 23.71 3.39 -13.78
CA MET A 46 24.74 3.44 -12.75
C MET A 46 25.92 4.31 -13.23
N GLU A 47 26.43 5.22 -12.40
CA GLU A 47 27.80 5.19 -11.86
C GLU A 47 28.09 6.36 -10.89
N ASP A 48 28.91 6.02 -9.90
CA ASP A 48 29.71 6.81 -8.95
C ASP A 48 29.05 7.68 -7.87
N GLY A 49 29.30 7.30 -6.61
CA GLY A 49 29.40 8.32 -5.57
C GLY A 49 29.46 7.97 -4.09
N PHE A 50 29.22 6.75 -3.57
CA PHE A 50 29.40 6.50 -2.12
C PHE A 50 29.87 5.09 -1.79
N HIS A 51 30.96 5.03 -1.02
CA HIS A 51 31.57 3.79 -0.52
C HIS A 51 30.71 3.15 0.56
N PHE A 52 30.22 1.93 0.31
CA PHE A 52 29.89 0.97 1.35
C PHE A 52 30.52 -0.38 1.01
N ILE A 53 30.95 -1.08 2.07
CA ILE A 53 31.83 -2.24 2.02
C ILE A 53 31.24 -3.37 1.17
N LYS A 54 32.10 -3.91 0.32
CA LYS A 54 31.90 -4.91 -0.72
C LYS A 54 31.66 -6.30 -0.10
N GLU A 55 30.54 -6.95 -0.41
CA GLU A 55 30.47 -8.41 -0.51
C GLU A 55 30.37 -8.76 -2.01
N GLU A 56 31.40 -9.44 -2.54
CA GLU A 56 31.73 -9.49 -3.96
C GLU A 56 30.85 -10.38 -4.87
N ASN A 57 29.74 -10.97 -4.43
CA ASN A 57 29.12 -12.06 -5.21
C ASN A 57 27.62 -11.96 -5.55
N ILE A 58 26.97 -10.82 -5.36
CA ILE A 58 25.60 -10.64 -5.87
C ILE A 58 25.66 -9.85 -7.17
N SER A 59 25.52 -10.57 -8.29
CA SER A 59 25.49 -10.02 -9.64
C SER A 59 24.46 -8.88 -9.75
N SER A 60 24.90 -7.77 -10.32
CA SER A 60 24.19 -6.49 -10.51
C SER A 60 22.88 -6.55 -11.33
N SER A 61 22.42 -7.73 -11.76
CA SER A 61 21.18 -7.91 -12.52
C SER A 61 19.92 -8.10 -11.66
N LYS A 62 20.03 -8.17 -10.33
CA LYS A 62 18.88 -8.35 -9.41
C LYS A 62 18.40 -7.08 -8.69
N LYS A 63 19.06 -5.94 -8.91
CA LYS A 63 18.72 -4.66 -8.25
C LYS A 63 17.43 -3.99 -8.76
N ALA A 64 16.68 -4.64 -9.66
CA ALA A 64 15.47 -4.07 -10.27
C ALA A 64 14.15 -4.67 -9.75
N GLU A 65 14.21 -5.61 -8.80
CA GLU A 65 13.01 -6.14 -8.15
C GLU A 65 13.05 -5.67 -6.70
N GLY A 66 12.04 -4.92 -6.27
CA GLY A 66 11.90 -4.31 -4.94
C GLY A 66 11.67 -5.31 -3.80
N LEU A 67 12.50 -6.35 -3.73
CA LEU A 67 12.53 -7.34 -2.67
C LEU A 67 13.94 -7.34 -2.10
N ASN A 68 14.07 -6.91 -0.85
CA ASN A 68 15.22 -7.22 -0.03
C ASN A 68 15.33 -8.75 0.00
N GLU A 69 16.40 -9.36 -0.53
CA GLU A 69 16.55 -10.83 -0.69
C GLU A 69 16.48 -11.62 0.65
N VAL A 70 16.15 -10.96 1.77
CA VAL A 70 16.12 -11.51 3.13
C VAL A 70 14.73 -11.55 3.81
N GLU A 71 13.63 -11.18 3.14
CA GLU A 71 12.27 -11.30 3.73
C GLU A 71 11.64 -12.69 3.56
N THR A 72 11.67 -13.27 2.36
CA THR A 72 11.04 -14.58 2.07
C THR A 72 11.59 -15.69 2.96
N GLY A 73 12.91 -15.70 3.18
CA GLY A 73 13.56 -16.69 4.04
C GLY A 73 13.14 -16.56 5.51
N PHE A 74 13.09 -15.32 6.01
CA PHE A 74 12.68 -15.03 7.37
C PHE A 74 11.22 -15.42 7.62
N VAL A 75 10.30 -14.99 6.75
CA VAL A 75 8.88 -15.34 6.84
C VAL A 75 8.67 -16.86 6.73
N LYS A 76 9.36 -17.53 5.79
CA LYS A 76 9.35 -19.00 5.67
C LYS A 76 9.83 -19.68 6.96
N TYR A 77 10.83 -19.13 7.64
CA TYR A 77 11.29 -19.66 8.92
C TYR A 77 10.24 -19.51 10.02
N LEU A 78 9.55 -18.38 10.10
CA LEU A 78 8.45 -18.20 11.05
C LEU A 78 7.30 -19.20 10.77
N TYR A 79 6.99 -19.48 9.51
CA TYR A 79 6.05 -20.55 9.14
C TYR A 79 6.54 -21.95 9.55
N LYS A 80 7.85 -22.22 9.54
CA LYS A 80 8.40 -23.48 10.08
C LYS A 80 8.18 -23.59 11.59
N ILE A 81 8.36 -22.51 12.34
CA ILE A 81 8.04 -22.47 13.78
C ILE A 81 6.54 -22.72 13.99
N ARG A 82 5.67 -21.99 13.27
CA ARG A 82 4.20 -22.15 13.35
C ARG A 82 3.78 -23.58 13.04
N LYS A 83 4.35 -24.20 12.00
CA LYS A 83 4.08 -25.60 11.63
C LYS A 83 4.59 -26.57 12.71
N ALA A 84 5.79 -26.37 13.24
CA ALA A 84 6.33 -27.21 14.30
C ALA A 84 5.45 -27.16 15.57
N ASN A 85 4.96 -25.96 15.92
CA ASN A 85 3.96 -25.76 16.96
C ASN A 85 2.67 -26.55 16.67
N ARG A 86 2.08 -26.37 15.47
CA ARG A 86 0.84 -27.06 15.04
C ARG A 86 0.98 -28.58 15.09
N ASP A 87 2.10 -29.10 14.60
CA ASP A 87 2.35 -30.54 14.48
C ASP A 87 2.87 -31.16 15.79
N ASN A 88 3.08 -30.34 16.84
CA ASN A 88 3.71 -30.73 18.11
C ASN A 88 5.06 -31.46 17.92
N LYS A 89 5.91 -30.89 17.06
CA LYS A 89 7.23 -31.43 16.73
C LYS A 89 8.33 -30.43 17.08
N LYS A 90 9.53 -30.96 17.35
CA LYS A 90 10.72 -30.11 17.42
C LYS A 90 11.07 -29.59 16.03
N LEU A 91 11.49 -28.34 15.98
CA LEU A 91 12.11 -27.76 14.80
C LEU A 91 13.61 -28.05 14.85
N GLU A 92 14.09 -28.86 13.91
CA GLU A 92 15.53 -29.12 13.77
C GLU A 92 16.27 -27.80 13.54
N TYR A 93 17.38 -27.61 14.25
CA TYR A 93 18.24 -26.47 14.00
C TYR A 93 18.79 -26.53 12.57
N LYS A 94 18.49 -25.48 11.81
CA LYS A 94 19.13 -25.22 10.53
C LYS A 94 19.62 -23.79 10.56
N THR A 95 20.91 -23.59 10.34
CA THR A 95 21.45 -22.27 10.01
C THR A 95 20.72 -21.77 8.78
N PHE A 96 20.03 -20.64 8.88
CA PHE A 96 19.63 -19.92 7.69
C PHE A 96 20.89 -19.40 7.01
N SER A 97 21.06 -19.67 5.71
CA SER A 97 22.15 -19.07 4.93
C SER A 97 21.92 -17.56 4.87
N GLY A 98 22.76 -16.81 5.56
CA GLY A 98 22.77 -15.34 5.61
C GLY A 98 23.90 -14.87 6.54
N PRO A 99 24.51 -13.70 6.28
CA PRO A 99 25.68 -13.25 7.02
C PRO A 99 25.32 -12.88 8.47
N ASN A 100 26.04 -13.47 9.44
CA ASN A 100 26.10 -13.17 10.88
C ASN A 100 24.78 -13.07 11.70
N ARG A 101 24.87 -13.43 13.00
CA ARG A 101 23.79 -13.29 13.99
C ARG A 101 23.44 -11.79 14.16
N LEU A 102 22.15 -11.44 14.30
CA LEU A 102 21.62 -10.08 14.57
C LEU A 102 21.52 -9.11 13.39
N TYR A 103 21.02 -9.55 12.23
CA TYR A 103 20.68 -8.60 11.16
C TYR A 103 19.26 -8.03 11.36
N ILE A 104 19.10 -6.73 11.12
CA ILE A 104 17.83 -6.02 11.19
C ILE A 104 17.04 -6.27 9.90
N ARG A 105 15.83 -6.79 10.04
CA ARG A 105 14.88 -6.98 8.95
C ARG A 105 13.88 -5.85 9.02
N GLU A 106 13.61 -5.22 7.90
CA GLU A 106 12.61 -4.17 7.82
C GLU A 106 11.37 -4.70 7.08
N ARG A 107 10.21 -4.09 7.34
CA ARG A 107 8.97 -4.24 6.54
C ARG A 107 8.48 -5.66 6.31
N ILE A 108 8.57 -6.51 7.32
CA ILE A 108 8.17 -7.91 7.19
C ILE A 108 6.64 -8.02 7.29
N TYR A 109 6.00 -8.53 6.25
CA TYR A 109 4.57 -8.81 6.29
C TYR A 109 4.27 -10.15 6.97
N ILE A 110 3.56 -10.10 8.10
CA ILE A 110 3.13 -11.28 8.85
C ILE A 110 1.69 -11.03 9.31
N ALA A 111 0.81 -11.98 8.97
CA ALA A 111 -0.56 -12.01 9.49
C ALA A 111 -1.35 -10.70 9.34
N GLY A 112 -1.38 -10.13 8.13
CA GLY A 112 -2.19 -8.94 7.88
C GLY A 112 -1.55 -7.64 8.35
N LYS A 113 -0.29 -7.69 8.83
CA LYS A 113 0.42 -6.51 9.33
C LYS A 113 1.86 -6.46 8.85
N ILE A 114 2.33 -5.24 8.60
CA ILE A 114 3.73 -4.95 8.31
C ILE A 114 4.43 -4.70 9.64
N PHE A 115 5.45 -5.49 9.92
CA PHE A 115 6.38 -5.29 11.02
C PHE A 115 7.51 -4.38 10.50
N PRO A 116 7.56 -3.10 10.91
CA PRO A 116 8.51 -2.15 10.34
C PRO A 116 9.96 -2.56 10.59
N VAL A 117 10.22 -3.22 11.72
CA VAL A 117 11.54 -3.72 12.07
C VAL A 117 11.46 -5.01 12.90
N MET A 118 12.25 -6.02 12.59
CA MET A 118 12.42 -7.20 13.42
C MET A 118 13.86 -7.70 13.39
N SER A 119 14.24 -8.49 14.38
CA SER A 119 15.49 -9.24 14.34
C SER A 119 15.33 -10.58 15.03
N ILE A 120 16.28 -11.48 14.80
CA ILE A 120 16.28 -12.81 15.36
C ILE A 120 17.68 -13.23 15.79
N SER A 121 17.77 -13.88 16.95
CA SER A 121 18.98 -14.56 17.40
C SER A 121 18.71 -16.01 17.77
N TYR A 122 19.75 -16.85 17.68
CA TYR A 122 19.68 -18.30 17.82
C TYR A 122 20.79 -18.83 18.72
N SER A 123 20.48 -19.84 19.54
CA SER A 123 21.49 -20.54 20.34
C SER A 123 22.30 -21.54 19.51
N GLY A 124 21.66 -22.24 18.56
CA GLY A 124 22.26 -23.34 17.79
C GLY A 124 21.65 -24.72 18.07
N GLU A 125 20.56 -24.79 18.82
CA GLU A 125 19.93 -26.04 19.28
C GLU A 125 18.60 -26.32 18.56
N ASP A 126 18.20 -27.60 18.52
CA ASP A 126 16.85 -27.99 18.12
C ASP A 126 15.82 -27.37 19.07
N ILE A 127 14.73 -26.85 18.51
CA ILE A 127 13.79 -25.99 19.25
C ILE A 127 12.48 -26.72 19.51
N ASP A 128 12.02 -26.71 20.77
CA ASP A 128 10.64 -27.04 21.13
C ASP A 128 9.71 -25.84 20.89
N CYS A 129 8.95 -25.88 19.80
CA CYS A 129 8.03 -24.81 19.42
C CYS A 129 6.65 -24.92 20.09
N SER A 130 6.45 -25.78 21.10
CA SER A 130 5.14 -25.90 21.76
C SER A 130 4.69 -24.59 22.38
N THR A 131 3.37 -24.34 22.42
CA THR A 131 2.81 -23.04 22.89
C THR A 131 3.28 -22.68 24.29
N SER A 132 3.50 -23.67 25.16
CA SER A 132 4.03 -23.47 26.52
C SER A 132 5.46 -22.92 26.59
N LYS A 133 6.21 -23.03 25.48
CA LYS A 133 7.61 -22.60 25.33
C LYS A 133 7.77 -21.26 24.63
N ILE A 134 6.70 -20.72 24.04
CA ILE A 134 6.70 -19.40 23.40
C ILE A 134 6.25 -18.38 24.45
N LYS A 135 7.15 -17.50 24.88
CA LYS A 135 6.90 -16.55 25.97
C LYS A 135 7.48 -15.18 25.66
N THR A 136 6.87 -14.14 26.19
CA THR A 136 7.49 -12.81 26.21
C THR A 136 8.52 -12.73 27.34
N LYS A 137 9.65 -12.10 27.06
CA LYS A 137 10.66 -11.71 28.05
C LYS A 137 11.07 -10.26 27.82
N SER A 138 11.66 -9.67 28.85
CA SER A 138 12.21 -8.31 28.77
C SER A 138 13.69 -8.34 28.46
N VAL A 139 14.15 -7.35 27.72
CA VAL A 139 15.55 -7.06 27.43
C VAL A 139 15.85 -5.64 27.90
N SER A 140 17.03 -5.42 28.47
CA SER A 140 17.40 -4.08 28.92
C SER A 140 17.77 -3.20 27.73
N GLY A 141 17.51 -1.89 27.82
CA GLY A 141 17.96 -0.94 26.80
C GLY A 141 19.48 -0.98 26.58
N THR A 142 20.27 -1.26 27.62
CA THR A 142 21.72 -1.46 27.49
C THR A 142 22.07 -2.71 26.67
N GLU A 143 21.32 -3.81 26.84
CA GLU A 143 21.53 -5.04 26.05
C GLU A 143 21.11 -4.82 24.60
N LEU A 144 19.96 -4.19 24.33
CA LEU A 144 19.55 -3.79 22.97
C LEU A 144 20.61 -2.93 22.30
N LYS A 145 21.07 -1.91 23.03
CA LYS A 145 22.14 -1.02 22.59
C LYS A 145 23.41 -1.80 22.25
N LEU A 146 23.86 -2.72 23.09
CA LEU A 146 25.03 -3.56 22.78
C LEU A 146 24.82 -4.50 21.58
N MET A 147 23.59 -4.94 21.33
CA MET A 147 23.28 -5.84 20.21
C MET A 147 23.15 -5.12 18.87
N PHE A 148 22.70 -3.86 18.89
CA PHE A 148 22.37 -3.07 17.69
C PHE A 148 23.17 -1.76 17.55
N GLU A 149 24.10 -1.44 18.46
CA GLU A 149 25.00 -0.27 18.29
C GLU A 149 25.97 -0.51 17.14
N GLY A 150 25.85 0.32 16.10
CA GLY A 150 26.82 0.37 15.01
C GLY A 150 26.37 1.28 13.87
N LEU A 151 25.07 1.46 13.69
CA LEU A 151 24.45 2.23 12.62
C LEU A 151 23.20 2.92 13.21
N PHE A 152 23.14 4.25 13.20
CA PHE A 152 21.90 5.05 13.28
C PHE A 152 20.83 4.81 14.38
N GLU A 153 21.19 4.68 15.67
CA GLU A 153 20.20 4.57 16.79
C GLU A 153 19.14 3.46 16.61
N GLU A 154 19.49 2.41 15.86
CA GLU A 154 18.62 1.28 15.51
C GLU A 154 18.04 0.54 16.73
N ASP A 155 18.72 0.60 17.88
CA ASP A 155 18.25 0.03 19.14
C ASP A 155 16.93 0.64 19.62
N LYS A 156 16.68 1.91 19.30
CA LYS A 156 15.42 2.59 19.63
C LYS A 156 14.24 2.05 18.83
N ALA A 157 14.47 1.45 17.65
CA ALA A 157 13.41 0.91 16.83
C ALA A 157 12.82 -0.40 17.41
N PHE A 158 13.46 -1.00 18.42
CA PHE A 158 13.02 -2.24 19.04
C PHE A 158 12.31 -2.04 20.38
N SER A 159 11.36 -2.94 20.66
CA SER A 159 10.74 -3.03 21.98
C SER A 159 11.73 -3.56 23.03
N ASN A 160 11.56 -3.10 24.28
CA ASN A 160 12.21 -3.69 25.46
C ASN A 160 11.64 -5.08 25.81
N GLU A 161 10.72 -5.60 25.01
CA GLU A 161 10.21 -6.97 25.07
C GLU A 161 10.58 -7.72 23.79
N TYR A 162 10.86 -9.02 23.93
CA TYR A 162 11.11 -9.93 22.81
C TYR A 162 10.36 -11.25 23.03
N ILE A 163 10.13 -12.00 21.96
CA ILE A 163 9.54 -13.35 22.05
C ILE A 163 10.68 -14.36 22.18
N SER A 164 10.69 -15.05 23.31
CA SER A 164 11.55 -16.18 23.63
C SER A 164 10.86 -17.48 23.21
N ILE A 165 11.55 -18.31 22.44
CA ILE A 165 11.09 -19.66 22.10
C ILE A 165 12.09 -20.65 22.68
N ASP A 166 11.55 -21.59 23.47
CA ASP A 166 12.30 -22.65 24.13
C ASP A 166 13.49 -22.12 24.96
N ASN A 167 13.18 -21.24 25.92
CA ASN A 167 14.17 -20.66 26.84
C ASN A 167 15.31 -19.89 26.15
N ASP A 168 14.97 -19.02 25.20
CA ASP A 168 15.91 -18.19 24.43
C ASP A 168 16.76 -18.94 23.41
N ASN A 169 16.41 -20.18 23.07
CA ASN A 169 17.00 -20.87 21.93
C ASN A 169 16.69 -20.14 20.62
N ILE A 170 15.55 -19.45 20.56
CA ILE A 170 15.30 -18.34 19.62
C ILE A 170 14.86 -17.12 20.41
N ARG A 171 15.38 -15.95 20.04
CA ARG A 171 14.85 -14.65 20.45
C ARG A 171 14.38 -13.88 19.23
N LEU A 172 13.12 -13.46 19.21
CA LEU A 172 12.55 -12.58 18.18
C LEU A 172 12.39 -11.18 18.77
N TYR A 173 13.19 -10.25 18.26
CA TYR A 173 13.11 -8.84 18.62
C TYR A 173 12.05 -8.17 17.75
N LEU A 174 11.19 -7.40 18.41
CA LEU A 174 9.97 -6.84 17.85
C LEU A 174 10.12 -5.34 17.65
N PRO A 175 9.33 -4.73 16.74
CA PRO A 175 9.23 -3.28 16.67
C PRO A 175 8.89 -2.70 18.04
N GLN A 176 9.43 -1.53 18.33
CA GLN A 176 8.95 -0.71 19.42
C GLN A 176 7.46 -0.45 19.19
N ASN A 177 6.65 -0.57 20.24
CA ASN A 177 5.22 -0.21 20.19
C ASN A 177 5.06 1.32 20.16
N THR A 178 5.74 1.98 19.25
CA THR A 178 5.68 3.42 19.11
C THR A 178 4.73 3.76 17.97
N GLU A 179 3.84 4.70 18.26
CA GLU A 179 3.14 5.57 17.31
C GLU A 179 1.82 5.09 16.72
N ILE A 180 1.50 3.79 16.63
CA ILE A 180 0.22 3.37 15.97
C ILE A 180 -0.58 2.34 16.77
N GLY A 181 -0.21 2.09 18.03
CA GLY A 181 -0.98 1.22 18.94
C GLY A 181 -1.18 -0.22 18.44
N ILE A 182 -0.35 -0.69 17.50
CA ILE A 182 -0.35 -2.08 17.04
C ILE A 182 0.38 -2.92 18.08
N ASP A 183 -0.26 -3.98 18.55
CA ASP A 183 0.34 -4.92 19.48
C ASP A 183 1.09 -6.02 18.70
N TYR A 184 2.24 -5.64 18.13
CA TYR A 184 3.08 -6.54 17.33
C TYR A 184 3.46 -7.81 18.09
N LYS A 185 3.63 -7.71 19.41
CA LYS A 185 3.90 -8.84 20.30
C LYS A 185 2.75 -9.84 20.28
N ASN A 186 1.54 -9.42 20.60
CA ASN A 186 0.41 -10.34 20.67
C ASN A 186 0.03 -10.88 19.29
N LEU A 187 0.24 -10.08 18.22
CA LEU A 187 0.02 -10.53 16.85
C LEU A 187 1.02 -11.62 16.45
N LEU A 188 2.32 -11.44 16.73
CA LEU A 188 3.32 -12.45 16.40
C LEU A 188 3.17 -13.70 17.28
N ILE A 189 2.80 -13.57 18.56
CA ILE A 189 2.48 -14.73 19.40
C ILE A 189 1.31 -15.50 18.81
N ASP A 190 0.19 -14.83 18.50
CA ASP A 190 -0.98 -15.46 17.88
C ASP A 190 -0.60 -16.17 16.58
N PHE A 191 0.22 -15.54 15.73
CA PHE A 191 0.76 -16.17 14.53
C PHE A 191 1.59 -17.42 14.83
N LEU A 192 2.54 -17.37 15.76
CA LEU A 192 3.43 -18.51 16.05
C LEU A 192 2.70 -19.67 16.73
N THR A 193 1.63 -19.38 17.46
CA THR A 193 0.87 -20.38 18.23
C THR A 193 -0.39 -20.89 17.53
N ASN A 194 -0.56 -20.61 16.23
CA ASN A 194 -1.76 -20.97 15.47
C ASN A 194 -3.06 -20.40 16.07
N GLY A 195 -3.00 -19.18 16.58
CA GLY A 195 -4.15 -18.46 17.11
C GLY A 195 -5.12 -18.02 16.02
N THR A 196 -6.34 -17.65 16.46
CA THR A 196 -7.46 -17.35 15.57
C THR A 196 -7.44 -15.93 15.02
N LYS A 197 -6.67 -15.00 15.63
CA LYS A 197 -6.66 -13.60 15.16
C LYS A 197 -5.91 -13.46 13.84
N THR A 198 -4.91 -14.30 13.63
CA THR A 198 -4.03 -14.29 12.47
C THR A 198 -4.35 -15.38 11.46
N GLU A 199 -5.29 -16.28 11.76
CA GLU A 199 -5.57 -17.49 10.99
C GLU A 199 -5.83 -17.20 9.51
N THR A 200 -6.77 -16.31 9.19
CA THR A 200 -7.12 -15.96 7.80
C THR A 200 -5.91 -15.43 7.05
N ALA A 201 -5.24 -14.40 7.57
CA ALA A 201 -4.07 -13.79 6.94
C ALA A 201 -2.82 -14.69 6.89
N ALA A 202 -2.76 -15.72 7.73
CA ALA A 202 -1.67 -16.70 7.74
C ALA A 202 -1.92 -17.90 6.80
N THR A 203 -3.14 -18.07 6.30
CA THR A 203 -3.55 -19.26 5.52
C THR A 203 -4.13 -18.93 4.15
N HIS A 204 -4.50 -17.67 3.91
CA HIS A 204 -4.98 -17.15 2.64
C HIS A 204 -4.07 -15.99 2.20
N GLY A 205 -4.17 -15.61 0.94
CA GLY A 205 -3.37 -14.51 0.40
C GLY A 205 -2.23 -14.97 -0.51
N GLU A 206 -1.25 -14.07 -0.65
CA GLU A 206 -0.05 -14.26 -1.45
C GLU A 206 1.00 -15.08 -0.69
N PHE A 207 1.59 -16.07 -1.36
CA PHE A 207 2.75 -16.81 -0.87
C PHE A 207 3.93 -16.70 -1.85
N PRO A 208 5.18 -16.60 -1.36
CA PRO A 208 6.35 -16.56 -2.23
C PRO A 208 6.49 -17.79 -3.12
N ASP A 209 6.18 -18.97 -2.57
CA ASP A 209 6.29 -20.26 -3.26
C ASP A 209 5.39 -21.33 -2.62
N LEU A 210 5.25 -22.45 -3.32
CA LEU A 210 4.41 -23.58 -2.88
C LEU A 210 4.94 -24.22 -1.58
N GLU A 211 6.26 -24.15 -1.32
CA GLU A 211 6.83 -24.64 -0.05
C GLU A 211 6.30 -23.81 1.12
N THR A 212 6.32 -22.48 1.01
CA THR A 212 5.82 -21.55 2.04
C THR A 212 4.34 -21.74 2.28
N TYR A 213 3.56 -21.89 1.20
CA TYR A 213 2.15 -22.24 1.28
C TYR A 213 1.93 -23.57 2.02
N THR A 214 2.67 -24.63 1.67
CA THR A 214 2.56 -25.94 2.32
C THR A 214 2.92 -25.86 3.80
N LEU A 215 3.89 -25.02 4.18
CA LEU A 215 4.21 -24.77 5.58
C LEU A 215 3.04 -24.10 6.31
N ALA A 216 2.44 -23.08 5.69
CA ALA A 216 1.33 -22.32 6.22
C ALA A 216 0.07 -23.17 6.40
N THR A 217 -0.38 -23.88 5.36
CA THR A 217 -1.69 -24.55 5.32
C THR A 217 -1.62 -26.05 5.60
N GLY A 218 -0.49 -26.70 5.28
CA GLY A 218 -0.37 -28.16 5.26
C GLY A 218 -0.83 -28.81 3.94
N GLU A 219 -1.35 -28.01 3.01
CA GLU A 219 -1.83 -28.47 1.71
C GLU A 219 -0.70 -28.45 0.66
N THR A 220 -0.69 -29.42 -0.25
CA THR A 220 0.32 -29.50 -1.33
C THR A 220 -0.12 -28.79 -2.62
N GLU A 221 -1.36 -28.32 -2.67
CA GLU A 221 -1.96 -27.63 -3.81
C GLU A 221 -2.69 -26.38 -3.32
N LEU A 222 -2.61 -25.29 -4.09
CA LEU A 222 -3.27 -24.03 -3.77
C LEU A 222 -4.79 -24.24 -3.70
N LYS A 223 -5.39 -23.81 -2.58
CA LYS A 223 -6.84 -23.70 -2.43
C LYS A 223 -7.31 -22.32 -2.88
N ASP A 224 -8.62 -22.18 -3.04
CA ASP A 224 -9.24 -20.90 -3.35
C ASP A 224 -8.84 -19.82 -2.32
N GLY A 225 -8.70 -18.58 -2.79
CA GLY A 225 -8.21 -17.48 -1.97
C GLY A 225 -6.69 -17.46 -1.73
N CYS A 226 -5.94 -18.40 -2.31
CA CYS A 226 -4.48 -18.45 -2.23
C CYS A 226 -3.84 -18.33 -3.62
N TRP A 227 -2.72 -17.63 -3.71
CA TRP A 227 -1.92 -17.56 -4.94
C TRP A 227 -0.43 -17.41 -4.62
N LEU A 228 0.42 -17.60 -5.62
CA LEU A 228 1.86 -17.37 -5.51
C LEU A 228 2.25 -16.04 -6.13
N ASN A 229 3.37 -15.44 -5.74
CA ASN A 229 3.89 -14.19 -6.35
C ASN A 229 3.83 -14.25 -7.89
N LYS A 230 4.34 -15.34 -8.47
CA LYS A 230 4.34 -15.57 -9.93
C LYS A 230 2.96 -15.50 -10.58
N ASN A 231 1.89 -15.81 -9.85
CA ASN A 231 0.52 -15.76 -10.36
C ASN A 231 0.04 -14.31 -10.47
N ARG A 232 0.35 -13.47 -9.47
CA ARG A 232 0.05 -12.04 -9.50
C ARG A 232 0.91 -11.32 -10.54
N ASP A 233 2.21 -11.61 -10.57
CA ASP A 233 3.16 -11.04 -11.54
C ASP A 233 2.74 -11.34 -13.00
N ALA A 234 2.24 -12.56 -13.25
CA ALA A 234 1.71 -12.96 -14.55
C ALA A 234 0.27 -12.48 -14.82
N ASN A 235 -0.40 -11.88 -13.82
CA ASN A 235 -1.81 -11.53 -13.84
C ASN A 235 -2.71 -12.68 -14.34
N ASP A 236 -2.48 -13.89 -13.83
CA ASP A 236 -3.13 -15.11 -14.30
C ASP A 236 -4.47 -15.40 -13.60
N ASP A 237 -5.15 -16.45 -14.06
CA ASP A 237 -6.47 -16.83 -13.53
C ASP A 237 -6.41 -17.32 -12.08
N THR A 238 -5.28 -17.84 -11.60
CA THR A 238 -5.14 -18.26 -10.19
C THR A 238 -5.23 -17.03 -9.28
N TRP A 239 -4.49 -15.97 -9.61
CA TRP A 239 -4.55 -14.70 -8.90
C TRP A 239 -5.94 -14.07 -8.95
N LYS A 240 -6.54 -13.99 -10.14
CA LYS A 240 -7.88 -13.40 -10.32
C LYS A 240 -8.96 -14.15 -9.57
N ASN A 241 -8.96 -15.48 -9.65
CA ASN A 241 -9.92 -16.33 -8.93
C ASN A 241 -9.74 -16.20 -7.42
N ALA A 242 -8.50 -16.12 -6.92
CA ALA A 242 -8.24 -15.91 -5.51
C ALA A 242 -8.76 -14.55 -5.01
N CYS A 243 -8.58 -13.47 -5.78
CA CYS A 243 -9.16 -12.16 -5.46
C CYS A 243 -10.69 -12.19 -5.39
N MET A 244 -11.33 -12.85 -6.36
CA MET A 244 -12.79 -12.95 -6.38
C MET A 244 -13.30 -13.81 -5.22
N TYR A 245 -12.57 -14.86 -4.83
CA TYR A 245 -12.89 -15.65 -3.63
C TYR A 245 -12.79 -14.83 -2.34
N ILE A 246 -11.75 -14.00 -2.22
CA ILE A 246 -11.58 -13.05 -1.10
C ILE A 246 -12.80 -12.12 -1.00
N LEU A 247 -13.29 -11.60 -2.12
CA LEU A 247 -14.49 -10.77 -2.16
C LEU A 247 -15.77 -11.54 -1.80
N GLU A 248 -15.96 -12.72 -2.40
CA GLU A 248 -17.15 -13.55 -2.17
C GLU A 248 -17.31 -13.90 -0.69
N HIS A 249 -16.21 -14.19 0.00
CA HIS A 249 -16.20 -14.57 1.41
C HIS A 249 -15.79 -13.47 2.38
N LYS A 250 -15.62 -12.23 1.91
CA LYS A 250 -15.27 -11.07 2.72
C LYS A 250 -14.00 -11.30 3.58
N LEU A 251 -12.99 -11.95 3.00
CA LEU A 251 -11.75 -12.26 3.73
C LEU A 251 -10.91 -10.99 3.90
N GLN A 252 -10.74 -10.55 5.15
CA GLN A 252 -9.99 -9.34 5.50
C GLN A 252 -8.57 -9.66 5.96
N GLY A 253 -7.67 -8.68 5.87
CA GLY A 253 -6.27 -8.77 6.31
C GLY A 253 -5.38 -9.64 5.42
N VAL A 254 -5.78 -9.92 4.18
CA VAL A 254 -5.06 -10.82 3.24
C VAL A 254 -4.26 -10.09 2.16
N LEU A 255 -4.51 -8.78 1.97
CA LEU A 255 -3.86 -7.91 0.97
C LEU A 255 -3.08 -6.80 1.70
N ALA A 256 -1.77 -6.61 1.45
CA ALA A 256 -0.96 -5.70 2.27
C ALA A 256 0.47 -5.33 1.82
N PRO A 257 0.88 -5.44 0.54
CA PRO A 257 1.66 -4.30 0.01
C PRO A 257 0.82 -3.35 -0.84
N PHE A 258 1.26 -2.09 -0.97
CA PHE A 258 0.58 -1.13 -1.87
C PHE A 258 0.48 -1.71 -3.28
N ALA A 259 1.51 -2.40 -3.75
CA ALA A 259 1.54 -3.12 -5.02
C ALA A 259 0.38 -4.12 -5.15
N GLN A 260 0.22 -5.01 -4.16
CA GLN A 260 -0.82 -6.04 -4.14
C GLN A 260 -2.22 -5.43 -4.12
N ILE A 261 -2.43 -4.38 -3.31
CA ILE A 261 -3.74 -3.70 -3.21
C ILE A 261 -4.07 -2.94 -4.49
N ALA A 262 -3.10 -2.26 -5.11
CA ALA A 262 -3.32 -1.59 -6.39
C ALA A 262 -3.59 -2.57 -7.53
N ASP A 263 -2.93 -3.72 -7.56
CA ASP A 263 -3.21 -4.78 -8.55
C ASP A 263 -4.62 -5.35 -8.34
N PHE A 264 -5.03 -5.53 -7.07
CA PHE A 264 -6.40 -5.90 -6.72
C PHE A 264 -7.42 -4.85 -7.19
N TYR A 265 -7.20 -3.56 -6.91
CA TYR A 265 -8.07 -2.49 -7.41
C TYR A 265 -8.10 -2.40 -8.94
N THR A 266 -6.99 -2.71 -9.61
CA THR A 266 -6.95 -2.81 -11.08
C THR A 266 -7.90 -3.90 -11.55
N LEU A 267 -7.83 -5.10 -10.96
CA LEU A 267 -8.74 -6.20 -11.28
C LEU A 267 -10.21 -5.82 -11.06
N LEU A 268 -10.53 -5.12 -9.96
CA LEU A 268 -11.91 -4.73 -9.66
C LEU A 268 -12.43 -3.66 -10.62
N ASP A 269 -11.59 -2.70 -10.99
CA ASP A 269 -11.90 -1.64 -11.96
C ASP A 269 -12.17 -2.24 -13.35
N ASP A 270 -11.33 -3.19 -13.78
CA ASP A 270 -11.54 -3.96 -15.02
C ASP A 270 -12.86 -4.72 -14.96
N LYS A 271 -13.16 -5.38 -13.82
CA LYS A 271 -14.41 -6.11 -13.64
C LYS A 271 -15.63 -5.20 -13.68
N ILE A 272 -15.58 -4.04 -13.03
CA ILE A 272 -16.68 -3.08 -13.06
C ILE A 272 -16.90 -2.56 -14.47
N THR A 273 -15.81 -2.18 -15.15
CA THR A 273 -15.84 -1.57 -16.48
C THR A 273 -16.35 -2.55 -17.54
N ASN A 274 -15.92 -3.81 -17.47
CA ASN A 274 -16.19 -4.80 -18.53
C ASN A 274 -17.40 -5.70 -18.24
N ASP A 275 -17.66 -6.04 -16.97
CA ASP A 275 -18.62 -7.08 -16.60
C ASP A 275 -19.87 -6.54 -15.89
N THR A 276 -19.91 -5.25 -15.54
CA THR A 276 -21.01 -4.68 -14.77
C THR A 276 -21.55 -3.40 -15.38
N LYS A 277 -22.63 -2.88 -14.79
CA LYS A 277 -23.20 -1.58 -15.13
C LYS A 277 -23.06 -0.55 -14.01
N HIS A 278 -22.25 -0.85 -12.98
CA HIS A 278 -22.04 0.09 -11.89
C HIS A 278 -21.33 1.36 -12.40
N LYS A 279 -21.80 2.53 -11.97
CA LYS A 279 -21.19 3.83 -12.31
C LYS A 279 -20.38 4.45 -11.17
N THR A 280 -20.03 3.66 -10.15
CA THR A 280 -19.10 4.07 -9.08
C THR A 280 -17.79 4.56 -9.71
N ARG A 281 -17.19 5.58 -9.10
CA ARG A 281 -15.91 6.16 -9.51
C ARG A 281 -14.81 5.95 -8.49
N TRP A 282 -15.15 5.50 -7.27
CA TRP A 282 -14.20 5.38 -6.16
C TRP A 282 -12.92 4.61 -6.55
N LEU A 283 -13.05 3.46 -7.25
CA LEU A 283 -11.89 2.66 -7.68
C LEU A 283 -10.93 3.41 -8.60
N LYS A 284 -11.43 4.34 -9.42
CA LYS A 284 -10.59 5.13 -10.34
C LYS A 284 -9.61 6.02 -9.56
N GLY A 285 -10.10 6.65 -8.49
CA GLY A 285 -9.27 7.45 -7.59
C GLY A 285 -8.34 6.56 -6.75
N ALA A 286 -8.90 5.52 -6.11
CA ALA A 286 -8.16 4.64 -5.22
C ALA A 286 -7.00 3.92 -5.93
N LYS A 287 -7.22 3.39 -7.14
CA LYS A 287 -6.17 2.71 -7.93
C LYS A 287 -5.02 3.65 -8.25
N LYS A 288 -5.30 4.87 -8.72
CA LYS A 288 -4.26 5.87 -9.01
C LYS A 288 -3.44 6.19 -7.75
N LEU A 289 -4.12 6.49 -6.65
CA LEU A 289 -3.47 6.83 -5.38
C LEU A 289 -2.58 5.70 -4.85
N VAL A 290 -3.13 4.48 -4.72
CA VAL A 290 -2.37 3.33 -4.20
C VAL A 290 -1.24 2.95 -5.16
N SER A 291 -1.43 3.11 -6.48
CA SER A 291 -0.35 2.91 -7.46
C SER A 291 0.81 3.88 -7.27
N SER A 292 0.53 5.16 -6.98
CA SER A 292 1.58 6.13 -6.65
C SER A 292 2.29 5.79 -5.34
N LEU A 293 1.59 5.19 -4.37
CA LEU A 293 2.18 4.74 -3.10
C LEU A 293 3.03 3.47 -3.23
N LYS A 294 2.98 2.74 -4.35
CA LYS A 294 3.88 1.58 -4.61
C LYS A 294 5.35 1.93 -4.48
N ILE A 295 5.73 3.19 -4.71
CA ILE A 295 7.11 3.63 -4.54
C ILE A 295 7.58 3.54 -3.08
N LEU A 296 6.66 3.44 -2.12
CA LEU A 296 6.98 3.18 -0.73
C LEU A 296 7.30 1.70 -0.50
N ASP A 297 6.82 0.78 -1.34
CA ASP A 297 7.17 -0.64 -1.28
C ASP A 297 8.67 -0.82 -1.61
N GLY A 298 9.43 -1.34 -0.65
CA GLY A 298 10.81 -1.80 -0.88
C GLY A 298 11.92 -0.75 -0.88
N ILE A 299 11.64 0.55 -0.68
CA ILE A 299 12.73 1.54 -0.53
C ILE A 299 13.11 1.77 0.94
N ALA A 300 13.97 0.90 1.46
CA ALA A 300 14.74 1.19 2.66
C ALA A 300 15.70 2.36 2.37
N GLY A 301 15.61 3.45 3.15
CA GLY A 301 16.58 4.55 3.11
C GLY A 301 16.21 5.81 2.30
N THR A 302 14.97 5.99 1.82
CA THR A 302 14.54 7.22 1.11
C THR A 302 14.25 8.43 1.98
N GLY A 303 14.49 8.37 3.30
CA GLY A 303 14.25 9.50 4.19
C GLY A 303 12.77 9.80 4.46
N ILE A 304 11.84 8.94 3.99
CA ILE A 304 10.52 8.80 4.60
C ILE A 304 10.74 7.98 5.86
N THR A 305 10.40 8.55 7.01
CA THR A 305 10.57 7.88 8.28
C THR A 305 9.58 6.71 8.37
N ASN A 306 10.00 5.57 8.95
CA ASN A 306 9.21 4.34 9.03
C ASN A 306 7.82 4.56 9.68
N ASP A 307 7.68 5.60 10.50
CA ASP A 307 6.45 6.05 11.13
C ASP A 307 5.34 6.43 10.12
N VAL A 308 5.65 7.26 9.11
CA VAL A 308 4.70 7.71 8.08
C VAL A 308 4.28 6.55 7.18
N GLU A 309 5.24 5.73 6.76
CA GLU A 309 4.95 4.54 5.97
C GLU A 309 4.04 3.57 6.73
N THR A 310 4.27 3.39 8.03
CA THR A 310 3.43 2.48 8.84
C THR A 310 2.00 3.00 8.94
N ILE A 311 1.77 4.32 9.05
CA ILE A 311 0.42 4.91 9.02
C ILE A 311 -0.25 4.72 7.66
N LEU A 312 0.46 5.00 6.56
CA LEU A 312 -0.07 4.84 5.21
C LEU A 312 -0.44 3.38 4.93
N ASN A 313 0.35 2.44 5.42
CA ASN A 313 0.05 1.01 5.32
C ASN A 313 -1.18 0.63 6.14
N GLU A 314 -1.30 1.10 7.39
CA GLU A 314 -2.50 0.84 8.20
C GLU A 314 -3.77 1.43 7.59
N LEU A 315 -3.68 2.63 7.01
CA LEU A 315 -4.78 3.25 6.26
C LEU A 315 -5.15 2.40 5.04
N ASN A 316 -4.16 2.02 4.25
CA ASN A 316 -4.37 1.26 3.01
C ASN A 316 -4.98 -0.12 3.27
N ILE A 317 -4.50 -0.84 4.28
CA ILE A 317 -5.06 -2.13 4.71
C ILE A 317 -6.50 -1.95 5.21
N GLY A 318 -6.74 -0.99 6.11
CA GLY A 318 -8.09 -0.76 6.65
C GLY A 318 -9.11 -0.33 5.60
N ILE A 319 -8.69 0.49 4.62
CA ILE A 319 -9.49 0.87 3.47
C ILE A 319 -9.75 -0.35 2.57
N CYS A 320 -8.74 -1.17 2.31
CA CYS A 320 -8.88 -2.39 1.51
C CYS A 320 -9.85 -3.39 2.14
N ASP A 321 -9.79 -3.60 3.45
CA ASP A 321 -10.70 -4.48 4.19
C ASP A 321 -12.16 -4.02 4.10
N TYR A 322 -12.38 -2.71 4.13
CA TYR A 322 -13.69 -2.12 3.90
C TYR A 322 -14.11 -2.26 2.42
N ALA A 323 -13.19 -2.03 1.49
CA ALA A 323 -13.40 -2.21 0.05
C ALA A 323 -13.86 -3.64 -0.25
N ILE A 324 -13.22 -4.65 0.34
CA ILE A 324 -13.61 -6.06 0.20
C ILE A 324 -15.09 -6.26 0.53
N THR A 325 -15.56 -5.63 1.62
CA THR A 325 -16.97 -5.70 2.04
C THR A 325 -17.89 -4.95 1.07
N GLN A 326 -17.49 -3.79 0.59
CA GLN A 326 -18.34 -2.98 -0.30
C GLN A 326 -18.41 -3.57 -1.72
N PHE A 327 -17.31 -4.09 -2.25
CA PHE A 327 -17.28 -4.75 -3.55
C PHE A 327 -17.94 -6.13 -3.53
N HIS A 328 -17.97 -6.80 -2.37
CA HIS A 328 -18.89 -7.92 -2.19
C HIS A 328 -20.34 -7.50 -2.47
N GLU A 329 -20.80 -6.37 -1.93
CA GLU A 329 -22.18 -5.92 -2.16
C GLU A 329 -22.47 -5.60 -3.63
N LEU A 330 -21.45 -5.17 -4.39
CA LEU A 330 -21.56 -4.94 -5.84
C LEU A 330 -21.64 -6.25 -6.64
N PHE A 331 -20.73 -7.20 -6.39
CA PHE A 331 -20.60 -8.40 -7.24
C PHE A 331 -21.44 -9.60 -6.77
N TYR A 332 -21.70 -9.71 -5.47
CA TYR A 332 -22.31 -10.88 -4.83
C TYR A 332 -23.52 -10.57 -3.95
N GLY A 333 -23.65 -9.33 -3.48
CA GLY A 333 -24.68 -8.90 -2.54
C GLY A 333 -25.82 -8.11 -3.18
N LYS A 334 -26.30 -7.08 -2.46
CA LYS A 334 -27.55 -6.38 -2.78
C LYS A 334 -27.60 -5.73 -4.17
N TYR A 335 -26.46 -5.40 -4.77
CA TYR A 335 -26.39 -4.70 -6.06
C TYR A 335 -26.04 -5.62 -7.24
N LYS A 336 -25.86 -6.92 -7.01
CA LYS A 336 -25.55 -7.90 -8.07
C LYS A 336 -26.57 -7.87 -9.21
N ASP A 337 -27.86 -7.96 -8.86
CA ASP A 337 -28.96 -7.97 -9.83
C ASP A 337 -29.55 -6.58 -10.07
N ASN A 338 -29.17 -5.59 -9.25
CA ASN A 338 -29.63 -4.20 -9.31
C ASN A 338 -28.43 -3.26 -9.29
N PRO A 339 -27.68 -3.14 -10.41
CA PRO A 339 -26.47 -2.36 -10.44
C PRO A 339 -26.73 -0.87 -10.23
N LEU A 340 -25.68 -0.16 -9.79
CA LEU A 340 -25.67 1.29 -9.56
C LEU A 340 -25.61 2.05 -10.90
N GLU A 341 -26.63 1.88 -11.75
CA GLU A 341 -26.65 2.42 -13.12
C GLU A 341 -26.94 3.93 -13.15
N LYS A 342 -27.56 4.48 -12.11
CA LYS A 342 -27.85 5.92 -12.02
C LYS A 342 -26.67 6.63 -11.38
N ARG A 343 -26.28 7.78 -11.96
CA ARG A 343 -25.18 8.61 -11.44
C ARG A 343 -25.44 9.09 -10.01
N GLN A 344 -26.70 9.31 -9.61
CA GLN A 344 -27.06 9.67 -8.23
C GLN A 344 -26.76 8.53 -7.26
N ASP A 345 -27.23 7.32 -7.56
CA ASP A 345 -27.06 6.15 -6.69
C ASP A 345 -25.57 5.79 -6.55
N ALA A 346 -24.80 5.89 -7.63
CA ALA A 346 -23.35 5.71 -7.61
C ALA A 346 -22.63 6.79 -6.79
N TYR A 347 -23.05 8.05 -6.92
CA TYR A 347 -22.52 9.16 -6.11
C TYR A 347 -22.78 8.96 -4.61
N GLU A 348 -24.01 8.55 -4.24
CA GLU A 348 -24.36 8.30 -2.83
C GLU A 348 -23.58 7.13 -2.26
N TRP A 349 -23.36 6.08 -3.05
CA TRP A 349 -22.53 4.96 -2.67
C TRP A 349 -21.07 5.37 -2.46
N ASP A 350 -20.47 6.11 -3.41
CA ASP A 350 -19.10 6.62 -3.30
C ASP A 350 -18.95 7.56 -2.10
N LEU A 351 -19.93 8.45 -1.86
CA LEU A 351 -19.95 9.35 -0.70
C LEU A 351 -19.99 8.57 0.62
N ALA A 352 -20.87 7.57 0.73
CA ALA A 352 -20.95 6.72 1.91
C ALA A 352 -19.66 5.93 2.12
N PHE A 353 -19.01 5.51 1.03
CA PHE A 353 -17.71 4.84 1.07
C PHE A 353 -16.65 5.79 1.67
N VAL A 354 -16.44 6.95 1.06
CA VAL A 354 -15.44 7.94 1.50
C VAL A 354 -15.71 8.40 2.93
N GLN A 355 -16.97 8.62 3.31
CA GLN A 355 -17.33 8.96 4.69
C GLN A 355 -16.93 7.88 5.70
N HIS A 356 -17.03 6.61 5.32
CA HIS A 356 -16.58 5.50 6.15
C HIS A 356 -15.06 5.45 6.25
N GLU A 357 -14.35 5.55 5.13
CA GLU A 357 -12.88 5.59 5.13
C GLU A 357 -12.36 6.72 6.03
N GLN A 358 -12.85 7.92 5.79
CA GLN A 358 -12.32 9.12 6.44
C GLN A 358 -12.79 9.29 7.87
N GLY A 359 -13.93 8.67 8.23
CA GLY A 359 -14.56 8.81 9.54
C GLY A 359 -14.39 7.61 10.48
N VAL A 360 -14.32 6.40 9.94
CA VAL A 360 -14.27 5.14 10.71
C VAL A 360 -12.89 4.51 10.64
N VAL A 361 -12.24 4.51 9.47
CA VAL A 361 -10.90 3.91 9.31
C VAL A 361 -9.81 4.90 9.72
N ALA A 362 -9.81 6.10 9.15
CA ALA A 362 -8.70 7.02 9.25
C ALA A 362 -8.62 7.73 10.61
N VAL A 363 -9.75 8.17 11.19
CA VAL A 363 -9.77 8.89 12.48
C VAL A 363 -9.12 8.11 13.62
N PRO A 364 -9.43 6.82 13.86
CA PRO A 364 -8.73 6.05 14.89
C PRO A 364 -7.22 5.95 14.68
N ILE A 365 -6.75 5.95 13.43
CA ILE A 365 -5.32 5.91 13.10
C ILE A 365 -4.68 7.26 13.44
N TYR A 366 -5.25 8.38 13.00
CA TYR A 366 -4.69 9.69 13.34
C TYR A 366 -4.72 10.00 14.84
N ASN A 367 -5.77 9.54 15.55
CA ASN A 367 -5.88 9.77 17.00
C ASN A 367 -4.82 9.04 17.83
N LYS A 368 -4.25 7.93 17.30
CA LYS A 368 -3.20 7.16 17.98
C LYS A 368 -1.79 7.52 17.50
N THR A 369 -1.68 8.22 16.37
CA THR A 369 -0.43 8.79 15.85
C THR A 369 0.02 10.00 16.64
N ASP A 370 1.32 10.11 16.90
CA ASP A 370 1.89 11.28 17.55
C ASP A 370 1.91 12.51 16.62
N LYS A 371 2.04 13.68 17.26
CA LYS A 371 1.97 14.96 16.57
C LYS A 371 3.06 15.16 15.51
N LEU A 372 4.27 14.64 15.72
CA LEU A 372 5.38 14.85 14.80
C LEU A 372 5.18 14.05 13.51
N THR A 373 4.69 12.81 13.61
CA THR A 373 4.39 12.02 12.42
C THR A 373 3.18 12.58 11.65
N ILE A 374 2.18 13.13 12.34
CA ILE A 374 1.09 13.87 11.68
C ILE A 374 1.60 15.11 10.96
N GLU A 375 2.51 15.88 11.55
CA GLU A 375 3.13 17.05 10.90
C GLU A 375 3.91 16.65 9.64
N LYS A 376 4.71 15.58 9.69
CA LYS A 376 5.39 15.05 8.50
C LYS A 376 4.40 14.62 7.41
N TYR A 377 3.29 13.99 7.81
CA TYR A 377 2.27 13.56 6.86
C TYR A 377 1.52 14.77 6.27
N GLN A 378 1.31 15.83 7.05
CA GLN A 378 0.78 17.10 6.57
C GLN A 378 1.73 17.74 5.54
N ASP A 379 3.03 17.82 5.84
CA ASP A 379 4.03 18.36 4.90
C ASP A 379 4.04 17.58 3.57
N MET A 380 3.85 16.25 3.62
CA MET A 380 3.68 15.42 2.43
C MET A 380 2.39 15.74 1.66
N ALA A 381 1.28 15.96 2.35
CA ALA A 381 0.00 16.28 1.71
C ALA A 381 -0.02 17.69 1.11
N ASP A 382 0.67 18.64 1.75
CA ASP A 382 0.88 20.01 1.28
C ASP A 382 1.91 20.07 0.14
N GLN A 383 2.65 18.99 -0.11
CA GLN A 383 3.80 18.96 -1.03
C GLN A 383 4.84 20.04 -0.72
N ASP A 384 4.89 20.49 0.54
CA ASP A 384 5.72 21.59 0.99
C ASP A 384 7.11 21.05 1.37
N ALA A 385 8.15 21.45 0.65
CA ALA A 385 9.54 21.03 0.93
C ALA A 385 10.18 21.78 2.13
N LYS A 386 9.40 22.55 2.90
CA LYS A 386 9.93 23.57 3.82
C LYS A 386 10.25 23.03 5.21
N GLY A 387 11.32 22.26 5.30
CA GLY A 387 11.96 21.87 6.56
C GLY A 387 13.24 21.07 6.29
N SER A 388 14.41 21.69 6.43
CA SER A 388 15.67 21.18 5.89
C SER A 388 16.13 19.82 6.44
N HIS A 389 16.70 19.04 5.51
CA HIS A 389 17.61 17.88 5.67
C HIS A 389 16.99 16.47 5.68
N GLY A 390 16.47 16.05 4.52
CA GLY A 390 16.25 14.63 4.23
C GLY A 390 15.88 14.41 2.75
N LEU A 391 16.18 13.22 2.23
CA LEU A 391 15.82 12.77 0.87
C LEU A 391 14.31 12.90 0.53
N GLY A 392 13.43 13.17 1.51
CA GLY A 392 11.99 13.39 1.31
C GLY A 392 11.65 14.55 0.37
N SER A 393 12.43 15.64 0.34
CA SER A 393 12.24 16.73 -0.63
C SER A 393 12.54 16.31 -2.08
N TRP A 394 13.51 15.41 -2.29
CA TRP A 394 13.83 14.89 -3.63
C TRP A 394 12.80 13.86 -4.11
N PHE A 395 12.19 13.14 -3.17
CA PHE A 395 11.13 12.18 -3.43
C PHE A 395 9.86 12.92 -3.88
N MET A 396 9.40 13.93 -3.15
CA MET A 396 8.17 14.66 -3.49
C MET A 396 8.25 15.40 -4.86
N ASP A 397 9.39 16.02 -5.19
CA ASP A 397 9.60 16.69 -6.49
C ASP A 397 9.68 15.74 -7.69
N LYS A 398 9.92 14.43 -7.47
CA LYS A 398 10.14 13.43 -8.53
C LYS A 398 9.18 12.25 -8.49
N THR A 399 8.25 12.21 -7.54
CA THR A 399 7.27 11.13 -7.41
C THR A 399 5.96 11.46 -8.11
N PRO A 400 5.22 10.43 -8.57
CA PRO A 400 3.88 10.58 -9.14
C PRO A 400 2.81 10.88 -8.07
N LEU A 401 3.16 11.51 -6.93
CA LEU A 401 2.20 12.01 -5.95
C LEU A 401 1.44 13.26 -6.47
N SER A 402 1.83 13.79 -7.62
CA SER A 402 1.10 14.79 -8.41
C SER A 402 -0.29 14.34 -8.91
N VAL A 403 -0.80 13.21 -8.43
CA VAL A 403 -2.15 12.68 -8.72
C VAL A 403 -3.20 13.20 -7.71
N LEU A 404 -2.77 13.80 -6.60
CA LEU A 404 -3.65 14.45 -5.63
C LEU A 404 -3.42 15.97 -5.63
N PRO A 405 -4.48 16.78 -5.49
CA PRO A 405 -4.36 18.19 -5.14
C PRO A 405 -3.57 18.34 -3.85
N GLU A 406 -2.69 19.34 -3.83
CA GLU A 406 -2.02 19.80 -2.61
C GLU A 406 -3.06 20.15 -1.54
N PHE A 407 -2.75 19.94 -0.26
CA PHE A 407 -3.68 20.29 0.83
C PHE A 407 -3.58 21.78 1.19
N ASP A 408 -2.50 22.46 0.84
CA ASP A 408 -2.23 23.87 1.16
C ASP A 408 -2.95 24.84 0.20
N ASP A 409 -2.29 25.57 -0.70
CA ASP A 409 -2.99 26.57 -1.53
C ASP A 409 -3.74 25.89 -2.70
N PRO A 410 -5.05 26.15 -2.90
CA PRO A 410 -5.89 27.15 -2.23
C PRO A 410 -6.69 26.66 -1.02
N TRP A 411 -6.67 25.37 -0.71
CA TRP A 411 -7.62 24.72 0.18
C TRP A 411 -7.38 24.97 1.68
N LYS A 412 -6.11 25.02 2.10
CA LYS A 412 -5.63 25.17 3.48
C LYS A 412 -6.12 24.06 4.40
N GLY A 413 -6.28 22.86 3.83
CA GLY A 413 -6.81 21.68 4.48
C GLY A 413 -5.79 21.00 5.38
N GLU A 414 -6.29 20.18 6.31
CA GLU A 414 -5.45 19.40 7.20
C GLU A 414 -5.67 17.90 6.97
N VAL A 415 -4.60 17.12 7.04
CA VAL A 415 -4.63 15.65 7.03
C VAL A 415 -5.36 15.08 8.24
N THR A 416 -5.72 15.89 9.23
CA THR A 416 -6.58 15.50 10.35
C THR A 416 -8.03 15.95 10.21
N ASP A 417 -8.34 16.90 9.32
CA ASP A 417 -9.70 17.39 9.09
C ASP A 417 -10.52 16.37 8.30
N LYS A 418 -11.40 15.68 9.04
CA LYS A 418 -12.30 14.68 8.48
C LYS A 418 -13.17 15.23 7.34
N GLN A 419 -13.75 16.43 7.47
CA GLN A 419 -14.67 16.94 6.45
C GLN A 419 -13.90 17.35 5.20
N PHE A 420 -12.73 17.96 5.35
CA PHE A 420 -11.84 18.25 4.25
C PHE A 420 -11.45 16.97 3.48
N ARG A 421 -11.06 15.91 4.20
CA ARG A 421 -10.72 14.61 3.60
C ARG A 421 -11.92 13.87 3.01
N ILE A 422 -13.16 14.25 3.32
CA ILE A 422 -14.34 13.75 2.61
C ILE A 422 -14.56 14.55 1.33
N ASP A 423 -14.53 15.88 1.44
CA ASP A 423 -14.94 16.77 0.37
C ASP A 423 -13.94 16.77 -0.79
N LEU A 424 -12.63 16.81 -0.52
CA LEU A 424 -11.61 16.86 -1.57
C LEU A 424 -11.64 15.60 -2.46
N PRO A 425 -11.62 14.35 -1.93
CA PRO A 425 -11.78 13.16 -2.77
C PRO A 425 -13.12 13.12 -3.50
N MET A 426 -14.21 13.57 -2.86
CA MET A 426 -15.51 13.59 -3.52
C MET A 426 -15.59 14.61 -4.65
N LEU A 427 -14.86 15.74 -4.56
CA LEU A 427 -14.69 16.65 -5.69
C LEU A 427 -13.86 16.03 -6.82
N MET A 428 -12.83 15.25 -6.52
CA MET A 428 -12.04 14.52 -7.53
C MET A 428 -12.82 13.38 -8.21
N LEU A 429 -13.82 12.80 -7.52
CA LEU A 429 -14.64 11.74 -8.09
C LEU A 429 -15.88 12.30 -8.80
N TRP A 430 -16.46 13.37 -8.26
CA TRP A 430 -17.78 13.89 -8.63
C TRP A 430 -17.81 15.42 -8.65
N LEU A 431 -16.88 16.03 -9.38
CA LEU A 431 -16.73 17.49 -9.48
C LEU A 431 -18.02 18.23 -9.88
N ASP A 432 -18.83 17.63 -10.75
CA ASP A 432 -20.10 18.19 -11.23
C ASP A 432 -21.28 18.01 -10.26
N ARG A 433 -21.04 17.36 -9.11
CA ARG A 433 -22.11 16.81 -8.27
C ARG A 433 -21.95 17.04 -6.79
N HIS A 434 -20.72 16.95 -6.30
CA HIS A 434 -20.42 17.09 -4.89
C HIS A 434 -20.52 18.56 -4.48
N LYS A 435 -21.14 18.79 -3.31
CA LYS A 435 -21.26 20.10 -2.68
C LYS A 435 -20.45 20.05 -1.39
N PRO A 436 -19.23 20.60 -1.38
CA PRO A 436 -18.38 20.52 -0.20
C PRO A 436 -19.02 21.32 0.95
N THR A 437 -18.81 20.85 2.17
CA THR A 437 -19.37 21.42 3.40
C THR A 437 -18.32 21.80 4.43
N GLY A 438 -17.06 21.43 4.19
CA GLY A 438 -15.91 21.79 5.00
C GLY A 438 -15.63 23.28 4.95
N LYS A 439 -15.19 23.83 6.09
CA LYS A 439 -14.88 25.25 6.27
C LYS A 439 -13.89 25.78 5.21
N ASN A 440 -12.98 24.92 4.77
CA ASN A 440 -11.97 25.17 3.74
C ASN A 440 -12.55 25.53 2.36
N PHE A 441 -13.83 25.24 2.11
CA PHE A 441 -14.50 25.49 0.84
C PHE A 441 -15.53 26.63 0.91
N GLU A 442 -15.77 27.25 2.09
CA GLU A 442 -16.82 28.27 2.27
C GLU A 442 -16.69 29.46 1.30
N ASP A 443 -15.47 29.89 1.00
CA ASP A 443 -15.17 30.97 0.06
C ASP A 443 -14.91 30.48 -1.38
N LYS A 444 -15.10 29.18 -1.63
CA LYS A 444 -14.75 28.49 -2.88
C LYS A 444 -15.94 27.93 -3.63
N ILE A 445 -17.14 28.11 -3.10
CA ILE A 445 -18.39 27.64 -3.68
C ILE A 445 -19.26 28.80 -4.19
N ASP A 446 -20.08 28.51 -5.19
CA ASP A 446 -21.11 29.40 -5.72
C ASP A 446 -22.36 29.44 -4.82
N GLU A 447 -23.35 30.24 -5.23
CA GLU A 447 -24.64 30.36 -4.52
C GLU A 447 -25.43 29.04 -4.43
N ASN A 448 -25.12 28.05 -5.28
CA ASN A 448 -25.75 26.74 -5.32
C ASN A 448 -24.96 25.68 -4.52
N GLY A 449 -23.81 26.06 -3.94
CA GLY A 449 -22.92 25.21 -3.16
C GLY A 449 -21.97 24.36 -4.01
N TYR A 450 -21.80 24.66 -5.30
CA TYR A 450 -20.83 24.00 -6.17
C TYR A 450 -19.53 24.77 -6.24
N LEU A 451 -18.42 24.06 -6.48
CA LEU A 451 -17.11 24.68 -6.56
C LEU A 451 -17.06 25.75 -7.69
N LEU A 452 -16.45 26.92 -7.40
CA LEU A 452 -16.27 27.98 -8.39
C LEU A 452 -15.38 27.51 -9.55
N GLU A 453 -15.60 28.06 -10.73
CA GLU A 453 -14.99 27.59 -11.98
C GLU A 453 -13.45 27.60 -11.97
N HIS A 454 -12.83 28.60 -11.33
CA HIS A 454 -11.37 28.64 -11.25
C HIS A 454 -10.80 27.55 -10.33
N TYR A 455 -11.52 27.14 -9.29
CA TYR A 455 -11.13 26.02 -8.43
C TYR A 455 -11.40 24.66 -9.08
N LYS A 456 -12.46 24.54 -9.89
CA LYS A 456 -12.70 23.32 -10.70
C LYS A 456 -11.51 23.01 -11.61
N LYS A 457 -10.98 24.02 -12.30
CA LYS A 457 -9.81 23.87 -13.18
C LYS A 457 -8.57 23.33 -12.44
N ILE A 458 -8.41 23.66 -11.16
CA ILE A 458 -7.31 23.11 -10.35
C ILE A 458 -7.47 21.60 -10.24
N ILE A 459 -8.67 21.12 -9.87
CA ILE A 459 -8.97 19.70 -9.73
C ILE A 459 -8.85 18.97 -11.08
N GLU A 460 -9.40 19.54 -12.16
CA GLU A 460 -9.31 18.97 -13.52
C GLU A 460 -7.86 18.81 -13.99
N ASN A 461 -6.96 19.73 -13.61
CA ASN A 461 -5.53 19.62 -13.94
C ASN A 461 -4.86 18.42 -13.25
N TYR A 462 -5.37 17.97 -12.10
CA TYR A 462 -4.89 16.75 -11.44
C TYR A 462 -5.55 15.50 -12.04
N GLU A 463 -6.79 15.59 -12.52
CA GLU A 463 -7.44 14.47 -13.24
C GLU A 463 -6.78 14.16 -14.59
N ALA A 464 -6.30 15.21 -15.28
CA ALA A 464 -5.63 15.14 -16.58
C ALA A 464 -4.17 14.66 -16.52
N LYS A 465 -3.55 14.70 -15.33
CA LYS A 465 -2.24 14.11 -15.04
C LYS A 465 -2.39 12.63 -14.66
#